data_AF-A0AAV9C7G9-F1
#
_entry.id   AF-A0AAV9C7G9-F1
#
_cell.length_a   1.000
_cell.length_b   1.000
_cell.length_c   1.000
_cell.angle_alpha   90.00
_cell.angle_beta   90.00
_cell.angle_gamma   90.00
#
_symmetry.space_group_name_H-M   'P 1'
#
loop_
_entity.id
_entity.type
_entity.pdbx_description
1 polymer ?
#
loop_
_entity_poly.entity_id
_entity_poly.type
_entity_poly.pdbx_seq_one_letter_code
_entity_poly.pdbx_strand_id
1 'polypeptide(L)' 'MEGMWGRVKEVRVWMRERGVRRRAGCSWIEVGEGVEVFFSGVPSSARAIEVDFMLGVLEKIMRGDDDDEEII' A
#
# COMPACT_ATOMS: atom_id res chain seq x y z
N MET A 1 -15.91 10.51 -18.80
CA MET A 1 -15.30 9.45 -19.62
C MET A 1 -15.12 8.26 -18.71
N GLU A 2 -15.86 7.18 -18.92
CA GLU A 2 -15.86 6.02 -18.02
C GLU A 2 -14.83 5.00 -18.54
N GLY A 3 -13.92 4.56 -17.66
CA GLY A 3 -12.83 3.66 -18.05
C GLY A 3 -13.31 2.23 -18.33
N MET A 4 -12.52 1.43 -19.04
CA MET A 4 -12.82 0.02 -19.33
C MET A 4 -12.51 -0.92 -18.14
N TRP A 5 -12.92 -0.54 -16.93
CA TRP A 5 -12.56 -1.24 -15.69
C TRP A 5 -13.07 -2.70 -15.63
N GLY A 6 -14.22 -2.98 -16.23
CA GLY A 6 -14.75 -4.34 -16.36
C GLY A 6 -13.80 -5.26 -17.14
N ARG A 7 -13.37 -4.82 -18.32
CA ARG A 7 -12.41 -5.57 -19.16
C ARG A 7 -11.04 -5.71 -18.49
N VAL A 8 -10.59 -4.69 -17.75
CA VAL A 8 -9.35 -4.77 -16.96
C VAL A 8 -9.45 -5.85 -15.89
N LYS A 9 -10.60 -6.00 -15.23
CA LYS A 9 -10.84 -7.05 -14.23
C LYS A 9 -10.76 -8.44 -14.85
N GLU A 10 -11.40 -8.66 -15.99
CA GLU A 10 -11.37 -9.94 -16.74
C GLU A 10 -9.93 -10.35 -17.10
N VAL A 11 -9.14 -9.41 -17.66
CA VAL A 11 -7.74 -9.68 -18.02
C VAL A 11 -6.90 -10.06 -16.80
N ARG A 12 -7.09 -9.40 -15.65
CA ARG A 12 -6.36 -9.71 -14.41
C ARG A 12 -6.70 -11.10 -13.86
N VAL A 13 -7.94 -11.54 -13.99
CA VAL A 13 -8.36 -12.90 -13.58
C VAL A 13 -7.69 -13.94 -14.48
N TRP A 14 -7.82 -13.78 -15.80
CA TRP A 14 -7.21 -14.69 -16.77
C TRP A 14 -5.69 -14.81 -16.60
N MET A 15 -5.01 -13.70 -16.33
CA MET A 15 -3.57 -13.69 -16.02
C MET A 15 -3.26 -14.54 -14.79
N ARG A 16 -4.03 -14.37 -13.71
CA ARG A 16 -3.84 -15.12 -12.46
C ARG A 16 -4.03 -16.62 -12.64
N GLU A 17 -5.08 -17.03 -13.34
CA GLU A 17 -5.40 -18.44 -13.63
C GLU A 17 -4.29 -19.14 -14.44
N ARG A 18 -3.61 -18.39 -15.31
CA ARG A 18 -2.48 -18.89 -16.11
C ARG A 18 -1.13 -18.74 -15.42
N GLY A 19 -1.11 -18.37 -14.13
CA GLY A 19 0.12 -18.18 -13.37
C GLY A 19 0.94 -16.94 -13.77
N VAL A 20 0.37 -16.03 -14.58
CA VAL A 20 1.02 -14.77 -14.95
C VAL A 20 1.03 -13.86 -13.73
N ARG A 21 2.21 -13.75 -13.11
CA ARG A 21 2.46 -12.87 -11.96
C ARG A 21 3.24 -11.66 -12.42
N ARG A 22 2.83 -10.47 -11.98
CA ARG A 22 3.71 -9.29 -12.08
C ARG A 22 4.85 -9.50 -11.09
N ARG A 23 6.07 -9.11 -11.47
CA ARG A 23 7.11 -8.88 -10.46
C ARG A 23 6.57 -7.86 -9.47
N ALA A 24 6.87 -8.06 -8.18
CA ALA A 24 6.51 -7.08 -7.17
C ALA A 24 7.00 -5.70 -7.63
N GLY A 25 6.15 -4.69 -7.50
CA GLY A 25 6.59 -3.31 -7.61
C GLY A 25 7.69 -3.07 -6.60
N CYS A 26 8.70 -2.32 -6.99
CA CYS A 26 9.80 -1.91 -6.15
C CYS A 26 9.84 -0.39 -6.17
N SER A 27 9.75 0.23 -5.00
CA SER A 27 10.04 1.66 -4.80
C SER A 27 11.14 1.78 -3.76
N TRP A 28 11.81 2.93 -3.71
CA TRP A 28 12.81 3.20 -2.69
C TRP A 28 12.76 4.67 -2.31
N ILE A 29 13.23 4.97 -1.10
CA ILE A 29 13.47 6.33 -0.64
C ILE A 29 14.90 6.43 -0.15
N GLU A 30 15.49 7.60 -0.32
CA GLU A 30 16.82 7.93 0.18
C GLU A 30 16.69 8.93 1.33
N VAL A 31 17.29 8.61 2.48
CA VAL A 31 17.29 9.46 3.67
C VAL A 31 18.72 9.57 4.17
N GLY A 32 19.35 10.73 3.96
CA GLY A 32 20.79 10.91 4.22
C GLY A 32 21.61 10.00 3.31
N GLU A 33 22.48 9.18 3.90
CA GLU A 33 23.29 8.19 3.16
C GLU A 33 22.62 6.80 3.06
N GLY A 34 21.40 6.65 3.59
CA GLY A 34 20.69 5.37 3.60
C GLY A 34 19.63 5.26 2.50
N VAL A 35 19.54 4.09 1.86
CA VAL A 35 18.46 3.72 0.92
C VAL A 35 17.58 2.64 1.53
N GLU A 36 16.28 2.93 1.67
CA GLU A 36 15.27 1.93 2.09
C GLU A 36 14.44 1.52 0.87
N VAL A 37 14.34 0.21 0.63
CA VAL A 37 13.61 -0.37 -0.49
C VAL A 37 12.29 -0.98 -0.02
N PHE A 38 11.21 -0.68 -0.74
CA PHE A 38 9.86 -1.17 -0.49
C PHE A 38 9.41 -2.06 -1.63
N PHE A 39 8.93 -3.25 -1.29
CA PHE A 39 8.37 -4.20 -2.25
C PHE A 39 6.85 -4.27 -2.09
N SER A 40 6.12 -4.21 -3.19
CA SER A 40 4.66 -4.28 -3.16
C SER A 40 4.18 -5.67 -2.72
N GLY A 41 3.25 -5.73 -1.77
CA GLY A 41 2.55 -6.97 -1.39
C GLY A 41 3.31 -7.88 -0.43
N VAL A 42 4.48 -7.47 0.04
CA VAL A 42 5.21 -8.12 1.14
C VAL A 42 5.75 -7.02 2.05
N PRO A 43 5.61 -7.11 3.39
CA PRO A 43 6.30 -6.20 4.29
C PRO A 43 7.81 -6.29 4.03
N SER A 44 8.41 -5.22 3.49
CA SER A 44 9.80 -5.25 3.03
C SER A 44 10.81 -5.22 4.18
N SER A 45 10.40 -4.73 5.35
CA SER A 45 11.19 -4.69 6.58
C SER A 45 10.29 -4.41 7.79
N ALA A 46 10.81 -4.60 9.01
CA ALA A 46 10.10 -4.18 10.24
C ALA A 46 9.78 -2.68 10.23
N ARG A 47 10.68 -1.88 9.63
CA ARG A 47 10.51 -0.43 9.47
C ARG A 47 9.37 -0.08 8.50
N ALA A 48 9.21 -0.85 7.41
CA ALA A 48 8.10 -0.65 6.49
C ALA A 48 6.73 -0.89 7.17
N ILE A 49 6.65 -1.85 8.10
CA ILE A 49 5.44 -2.10 8.90
C ILE A 49 5.14 -0.91 9.83
N GLU A 50 6.17 -0.40 10.50
CA GLU A 50 6.03 0.76 11.39
C GLU A 50 5.55 2.00 10.62
N VAL A 51 6.12 2.26 9.44
CA VAL A 51 5.71 3.36 8.57
C VAL A 51 4.27 3.20 8.09
N ASP A 52 3.87 2.01 7.64
CA ASP A 52 2.49 1.71 7.22
C ASP A 52 1.49 1.95 8.35
N PHE A 53 1.81 1.48 9.56
CA PHE A 53 0.99 1.71 10.76
C PHE A 53 0.85 3.20 11.08
N MET A 54 1.96 3.95 11.10
CA MET A 54 1.91 5.40 11.36
C MET A 54 1.10 6.16 10.31
N LEU A 55 1.22 5.78 9.03
CA LEU A 55 0.43 6.39 7.96
C LEU A 55 -1.06 6.13 8.16
N GLY A 56 -1.45 4.93 8.57
CA GLY A 56 -2.84 4.61 8.89
C GLY A 56 -3.39 5.40 10.08
N VAL A 57 -2.57 5.65 11.11
CA VAL A 57 -2.95 6.54 12.23
C VAL A 57 -3.12 7.98 11.74
N LEU A 58 -2.14 8.51 11.00
CA LEU A 58 -2.20 9.88 10.46
C LEU A 58 -3.39 10.07 9.52
N GLU A 59 -3.74 9.09 8.69
CA GLU A 59 -4.90 9.18 7.81
C GLU A 59 -6.19 9.37 8.60
N LYS A 60 -6.39 8.63 9.71
CA LYS A 60 -7.56 8.79 10.58
C LYS A 60 -7.63 10.18 11.20
N ILE A 61 -6.50 10.66 11.73
CA ILE A 61 -6.37 12.02 12.28
C ILE A 61 -6.75 13.06 11.22
N MET A 62 -6.18 12.95 10.02
CA MET A 62 -6.40 13.90 8.92
C MET A 62 -7.82 13.85 8.35
N ARG A 63 -8.50 12.70 8.44
CA ARG A 63 -9.92 12.56 8.08
C ARG A 63 -10.85 13.17 9.12
N GLY A 64 -10.36 13.46 10.33
CA GLY A 64 -11.17 13.94 11.43
C GLY A 64 -12.01 12.84 12.07
N ASP A 65 -11.57 11.58 11.95
CA ASP A 65 -12.24 10.43 12.57
C ASP A 65 -11.87 10.27 14.07
N ASP A 66 -11.18 11.28 14.65
CA ASP A 66 -10.89 11.40 16.08
C ASP A 66 -12.03 12.17 16.79
N ASP A 67 -13.25 11.67 16.68
CA ASP A 67 -14.32 12.00 17.62
C ASP A 67 -14.45 10.82 18.61
N ASP A 68 -14.29 11.14 19.90
CA ASP A 68 -14.65 10.37 21.09
C ASP A 68 -13.75 9.19 21.53
N GLU A 69 -12.73 9.50 22.35
CA GLU A 69 -12.56 8.80 23.63
C GLU A 69 -11.90 9.74 24.67
N GLU A 70 -12.72 10.63 25.23
CA GLU A 70 -12.46 11.20 26.54
C GLU A 70 -12.72 10.10 27.57
N ILE A 71 -11.67 9.36 27.96
CA ILE A 71 -11.76 8.40 29.07
C ILE A 71 -11.79 9.21 30.38
N ILE A 72 -12.99 9.31 30.95
CA ILE A 72 -13.27 9.76 32.33
C ILE A 72 -12.69 8.76 33.33
#